data_AF-A0A917Z2C5-F1
#
_entry.id   AF-A0A917Z2C5-F1
#
_cell.length_a   1.000
_cell.length_b   1.000
_cell.length_c   1.000
_cell.angle_alpha   90.00
_cell.angle_beta   90.00
_cell.angle_gamma   90.00
#
_symmetry.space_group_name_H-M   'P 1'
#
loop_
_entity.id
_entity.type
_entity.pdbx_description
1 polymer ?
#
loop_
_entity_poly.entity_id
_entity_poly.type
_entity_poly.pdbx_seq_one_letter_code
_entity_poly.pdbx_strand_id
1 'polypeptide(L)' 'MKEKDNVGILDTAVRSILSCILLALAVEGLYSNTTSLILAALGVVLWISSSTGVCLLYKMLGVDTYHKA' A
#
# COMPACT_ATOMS: atom_id res chain seq x y z
N MET A 1 9.66 -19.54 -9.78
CA MET A 1 10.68 -18.64 -9.21
C MET A 1 10.14 -18.14 -7.89
N LYS A 2 10.83 -18.35 -6.77
CA LYS A 2 10.41 -17.80 -5.47
C LYS A 2 10.44 -16.28 -5.63
N GLU A 3 9.29 -15.62 -5.72
CA GLU A 3 9.26 -14.16 -5.82
C GLU A 3 9.99 -13.62 -4.60
N LYS A 4 11.10 -12.92 -4.85
CA LYS A 4 11.87 -12.31 -3.79
C LYS A 4 11.10 -11.05 -3.42
N ASP A 5 10.57 -11.00 -2.21
CA ASP A 5 9.89 -9.81 -1.69
C ASP A 5 10.84 -8.61 -1.88
N ASN A 6 10.36 -7.59 -2.59
CA ASN A 6 11.13 -6.38 -2.87
C ASN A 6 10.75 -5.22 -1.93
N VAL A 7 9.81 -5.49 -1.02
CA VAL A 7 9.30 -4.53 -0.04
C VAL A 7 9.74 -4.97 1.34
N GLY A 8 10.56 -4.16 2.01
CA GLY A 8 11.01 -4.45 3.37
C GLY A 8 9.87 -4.30 4.39
N ILE A 9 10.06 -4.89 5.58
CA ILE A 9 9.10 -4.83 6.71
C ILE A 9 8.69 -3.39 7.06
N LEU A 10 9.64 -2.45 7.01
CA LEU A 10 9.37 -1.04 7.29
C LEU A 10 8.41 -0.42 6.27
N ASP A 11 8.64 -0.66 4.97
CA ASP A 11 7.78 -0.13 3.91
C ASP A 11 6.38 -0.76 3.98
N THR A 12 6.31 -2.08 4.21
CA THR A 12 5.05 -2.79 4.43
C THR A 12 4.26 -2.21 5.61
N ALA A 13 4.91 -1.93 6.74
CA ALA A 13 4.26 -1.35 7.92
C ALA A 13 3.74 0.08 7.66
N VAL A 14 4.56 0.95 7.06
CA VAL A 14 4.14 2.31 6.71
C VAL A 14 2.96 2.26 5.73
N ARG A 15 3.01 1.37 4.74
CA ARG A 15 1.96 1.21 3.74
C ARG A 15 0.66 0.67 4.32
N SER A 16 0.74 -0.26 5.28
CA SER A 16 -0.46 -0.77 5.95
C SER A 16 -1.10 0.31 6.82
N ILE A 17 -0.30 1.12 7.54
CA ILE A 17 -0.80 2.24 8.35
C ILE A 17 -1.52 3.26 7.45
N LEU A 18 -0.88 3.67 6.35
CA LEU A 18 -1.48 4.60 5.39
C LEU A 18 -2.76 4.05 4.78
N SER A 19 -2.78 2.76 4.44
CA SER A 19 -3.98 2.09 3.92
C SER A 19 -5.13 2.14 4.93
N CYS A 20 -4.88 1.81 6.20
CA CYS A 20 -5.89 1.88 7.26
C CYS A 20 -6.44 3.30 7.44
N ILE A 21 -5.58 4.31 7.43
CA ILE A 21 -6.00 5.72 7.54
C ILE A 21 -6.89 6.12 6.37
N LEU A 22 -6.49 5.80 5.14
CA LEU A 22 -7.27 6.15 3.94
C LEU A 22 -8.63 5.45 3.90
N LEU A 23 -8.68 4.17 4.28
CA LEU A 23 -9.93 3.41 4.33
C LEU A 23 -10.85 3.93 5.43
N ALA A 24 -10.32 4.30 6.60
CA ALA A 24 -11.10 4.93 7.66
C ALA A 24 -11.70 6.26 7.19
N LEU A 25 -10.88 7.16 6.62
CA LEU A 25 -11.35 8.44 6.09
C LEU A 25 -12.39 8.30 4.97
N ALA A 26 -12.33 7.21 4.19
CA ALA A 26 -13.30 6.94 3.14
C ALA A 26 -14.70 6.56 3.68
N VAL A 27 -14.78 5.95 4.86
CA VAL A 27 -16.06 5.47 5.44
C VAL A 27 -16.69 6.41 6.46
N GLU A 28 -15.94 7.36 7.02
CA GLU A 28 -16.46 8.29 8.04
C GLU A 28 -17.51 9.28 7.50
N GLY A 29 -17.69 9.38 6.18
CA GLY A 29 -18.68 10.29 5.57
C GLY A 29 -18.31 11.77 5.67
N LEU A 30 -17.05 12.09 6.00
CA LEU A 30 -16.54 13.46 6.12
C LEU A 30 -16.33 14.17 4.77
N TYR A 31 -16.15 13.40 3.70
CA TYR A 31 -15.82 13.91 2.37
C TYR A 31 -16.93 13.65 1.34
N SER A 32 -16.86 14.35 0.20
CA SER A 32 -17.78 14.14 -0.93
C SER A 32 -17.68 12.70 -1.46
N ASN A 33 -18.75 12.17 -2.04
CA ASN A 33 -18.77 10.80 -2.61
C ASN A 33 -17.61 10.52 -3.56
N THR A 34 -17.26 11.50 -4.41
CA THR A 34 -16.13 11.36 -5.35
C THR A 34 -14.80 11.22 -4.60
N THR A 35 -14.57 12.05 -3.58
CA THR A 35 -13.35 12.02 -2.76
C THR A 35 -13.25 10.70 -1.98
N SER A 36 -14.33 10.27 -1.35
CA SER A 36 -14.39 9.01 -0.59
C SER A 36 -14.11 7.80 -1.48
N LEU A 37 -14.62 7.79 -2.72
CA LEU A 37 -14.34 6.73 -3.67
C LEU A 37 -12.85 6.66 -4.07
N ILE A 38 -12.22 7.83 -4.29
CA ILE A 38 -10.78 7.89 -4.60
C ILE A 38 -9.95 7.42 -3.40
N LEU A 39 -10.28 7.87 -2.18
CA LEU A 39 -9.61 7.46 -0.95
C LEU A 39 -9.73 5.94 -0.73
N ALA A 40 -10.93 5.38 -0.96
CA ALA A 40 -11.15 3.94 -0.88
C ALA A 40 -10.31 3.17 -1.90
N ALA A 41 -10.29 3.62 -3.17
CA ALA A 41 -9.50 2.98 -4.22
C ALA A 41 -8.00 2.98 -3.88
N LEU A 42 -7.45 4.12 -3.45
CA LEU A 42 -6.04 4.23 -3.04
C LEU A 42 -5.75 3.36 -1.80
N GLY A 43 -6.64 3.39 -0.82
CA GLY A 43 -6.53 2.58 0.40
C GLY A 43 -6.46 1.08 0.09
N VAL A 44 -7.35 0.58 -0.78
CA VAL A 44 -7.36 -0.83 -1.21
C VAL A 44 -6.10 -1.21 -1.97
N VAL A 45 -5.62 -0.37 -2.89
CA VAL A 45 -4.39 -0.65 -3.66
C VAL A 45 -3.18 -0.75 -2.72
N LEU A 46 -3.06 0.17 -1.75
CA LEU A 46 -2.01 0.13 -0.74
C LEU A 46 -2.13 -1.09 0.16
N TRP A 47 -3.36 -1.48 0.53
CA TRP A 47 -3.63 -2.68 1.32
C TRP A 47 -3.10 -3.93 0.62
N ILE A 48 -3.52 -4.15 -0.63
CA ILE A 48 -3.13 -5.32 -1.42
C ILE A 48 -1.62 -5.36 -1.60
N SER A 49 -1.01 -4.22 -1.91
CA SER A 49 0.45 -4.17 -2.09
C SER A 49 1.21 -4.42 -0.78
N SER A 50 0.70 -3.96 0.37
CA SER A 50 1.30 -4.27 1.68
C SER A 50 1.12 -5.74 2.09
N SER A 51 -0.04 -6.34 1.78
CA SER A 51 -0.37 -7.73 2.14
C SER A 51 0.46 -8.76 1.38
N THR A 52 0.89 -8.42 0.17
CA THR A 52 1.67 -9.31 -0.70
C THR A 52 3.17 -9.20 -0.49
N GLY A 53 3.67 -8.17 0.22
CA GLY A 53 5.12 -7.91 0.35
C GLY A 53 5.79 -7.57 -1.00
N VAL A 54 4.99 -7.37 -2.04
CA VAL A 54 5.44 -7.10 -3.40
C VAL A 54 4.81 -5.81 -3.89
N CYS A 55 5.66 -4.90 -4.35
CA CYS A 55 5.22 -3.72 -5.06
C CYS A 55 5.60 -3.85 -6.53
N LEU A 56 4.61 -4.07 -7.39
CA LEU A 56 4.78 -4.21 -8.84
C LEU A 56 5.50 -3.01 -9.46
N LEU A 57 5.17 -1.79 -9.02
CA LEU A 57 5.85 -0.57 -9.45
C LEU A 57 7.34 -0.60 -9.09
N TYR A 58 7.68 -0.95 -7.85
CA TYR A 58 9.09 -1.07 -7.44
C TYR A 58 9.78 -2.20 -8.20
N LYS A 59 9.09 -3.30 -8.48
CA LYS A 59 9.62 -4.42 -9.26
C LYS A 59 9.89 -4.03 -10.71
N MET A 60 9.02 -3.23 -11.33
CA MET A 60 9.24 -2.68 -12.67
C MET A 60 10.37 -1.66 -12.71
N LEU A 61 10.56 -0.91 -11.62
CA LEU A 61 11.63 0.08 -11.47
C LEU A 61 12.96 -0.50 -10.96
N GLY A 62 13.00 -1.80 -10.63
CA GLY A 62 14.19 -2.44 -10.04
C GLY A 62 14.52 -1.99 -8.60
N VAL A 63 13.56 -1.39 -7.90
CA VAL A 63 13.71 -0.92 -6.52
C VAL A 63 13.43 -2.06 -5.54
N ASP A 64 14.33 -2.20 -4.57
CA ASP A 64 14.29 -3.18 -3.49
C ASP A 64 14.47 -2.42 -2.17
N THR A 65 13.41 -2.35 -1.35
CA THR A 65 13.43 -1.70 -0.02
C THR A 65 13.68 -2.70 1.10
N TYR A 66 13.98 -3.95 0.76
CA TYR A 66 14.42 -4.92 1.75
C TYR A 66 15.79 -4.48 2.27
N HIS A 67 15.91 -4.36 3.59
CA HIS A 67 17.18 -4.03 4.22
C HIS A 67 18.19 -5.13 3.90
N LYS A 68 19.16 -4.82 3.03
CA LYS A 68 20.34 -5.65 2.85
C LYS A 68 21.27 -5.33 4.01
N ALA A 69 21.14 -6.11 5.08
CA ALA A 69 22.21 -6.24 6.06
C ALA A 69 23.42 -6.90 5.39
#